data_AF-A0A504IAN8-F1
#
_entry.id   AF-A0A504IAN8-F1
#
_cell.length_a   1.000
_cell.length_b   1.000
_cell.length_c   1.000
_cell.angle_alpha   90.00
_cell.angle_beta   90.00
_cell.angle_gamma   90.00
#
_symmetry.space_group_name_H-M   'P 1'
#
loop_
_entity.id
_entity.type
_entity.pdbx_description
1 polymer ?
#
loop_
_entity_poly.entity_id
_entity_poly.type
_entity_poly.pdbx_seq_one_letter_code
_entity_poly.pdbx_strand_id
1 'polypeptide(L)' 'AEVKASFEAGIKEYLEMLGSWVGEHDSEKAGDKAMAVLSTMVGAVMLSRVVNDPDLAQAFLDAAADQVRETVAI' A
#
# COMPACT_ATOMS: atom_id res chain seq x y z
N ALA A 1 5.84 16.69 -17.31
CA ALA A 1 6.70 16.30 -16.16
C ALA A 1 6.05 16.68 -14.84
N GLU A 2 5.51 17.90 -14.74
CA GLU A 2 4.80 18.44 -13.56
C GLU A 2 3.72 17.52 -12.99
N VAL A 3 2.90 16.89 -13.84
CA VAL A 3 1.89 15.91 -13.39
C VAL A 3 2.55 14.76 -12.61
N LYS A 4 3.61 14.15 -13.14
CA LYS A 4 4.33 13.06 -12.45
C LYS A 4 4.92 13.53 -11.12
N ALA A 5 5.42 14.77 -11.06
CA ALA A 5 5.97 15.34 -9.83
C ALA A 5 4.89 15.56 -8.76
N SER A 6 3.70 16.02 -9.15
CA SER A 6 2.55 16.15 -8.22
C SER A 6 2.09 14.79 -7.70
N PHE A 7 2.03 13.76 -8.56
CA PHE A 7 1.73 12.39 -8.13
C PHE A 7 2.81 11.83 -7.19
N GLU A 8 4.08 12.05 -7.49
CA GLU A 8 5.20 11.61 -6.64
C GLU A 8 5.15 12.28 -5.25
N ALA A 9 4.81 13.57 -5.19
CA ALA A 9 4.64 14.29 -3.93
C ALA A 9 3.51 13.66 -3.09
N GLY A 10 2.35 13.39 -3.69
CA GLY A 10 1.25 12.73 -2.99
C GLY A 10 1.60 11.31 -2.50
N ILE A 11 2.34 10.54 -3.31
CA ILE A 11 2.84 9.22 -2.89
C ILE A 11 3.76 9.32 -1.67
N LYS A 12 4.66 10.30 -1.65
CA LYS A 12 5.56 10.55 -0.50
C LYS A 12 4.77 10.90 0.77
N GLU A 13 3.76 11.74 0.66
CA GLU A 13 2.87 12.07 1.80
C GLU A 13 2.15 10.83 2.36
N TYR A 14 1.66 9.94 1.48
CA TYR A 14 1.06 8.67 1.93
C TYR A 14 2.08 7.73 2.59
N LEU A 15 3.31 7.68 2.08
CA LEU A 15 4.37 6.86 2.67
C LEU A 15 4.80 7.38 4.05
N GLU A 16 4.88 8.70 4.23
CA GLU A 16 5.16 9.30 5.54
C GLU A 16 4.05 8.98 6.55
N MET A 17 2.78 9.09 6.12
CA MET A 17 1.63 8.73 6.95
C MET A 17 1.66 7.24 7.34
N LEU A 18 1.89 6.35 6.37
CA LEU A 18 1.98 4.90 6.62
C LEU A 18 3.17 4.56 7.52
N GLY A 19 4.33 5.19 7.30
CA GLY A 19 5.52 5.00 8.14
C GLY A 19 5.28 5.36 9.60
N SER A 20 4.48 6.39 9.87
CA SER A 20 4.08 6.77 11.23
C SER A 20 3.18 5.75 11.93
N TRP A 21 2.44 4.93 11.18
CA TRP A 21 1.52 3.91 11.72
C TRP A 21 2.17 2.54 11.90
N VAL A 22 3.26 2.25 11.18
CA VAL A 22 3.90 0.93 11.14
C VAL A 22 4.96 0.74 12.26
N GLY A 23 5.16 1.75 13.11
CA GLY A 23 5.89 1.60 14.37
C GLY A 23 7.36 2.04 14.31
N GLU A 24 7.69 2.96 15.21
CA GLU A 24 9.00 3.56 15.46
C GLU A 24 9.95 2.57 16.14
N HIS A 25 11.16 2.40 15.58
CA HIS A 25 12.42 2.08 16.28
C HIS A 25 13.60 2.12 15.29
N ASP A 26 13.33 2.00 13.98
CA ASP A 26 14.32 2.06 12.91
C ASP A 26 13.69 2.70 11.66
N SER A 27 14.04 3.97 11.38
CA SER A 27 13.38 4.80 10.35
C SER A 27 13.51 4.23 8.94
N GLU A 28 14.59 3.48 8.68
CA GLU A 28 14.83 2.83 7.38
C GLU A 28 13.86 1.67 7.16
N LYS A 29 13.66 0.82 8.18
CA LYS A 29 12.70 -0.30 8.14
C LYS A 29 11.25 0.16 8.10
N ALA A 30 10.93 1.30 8.71
CA ALA A 30 9.61 1.90 8.63
C ALA A 30 9.28 2.34 7.19
N GLY A 31 10.26 2.87 6.46
CA GLY A 31 10.13 3.21 5.04
C GLY A 31 9.87 1.99 4.16
N ASP A 32 10.67 0.93 4.33
CA ASP A 32 10.51 -0.32 3.57
C ASP A 32 9.14 -0.97 3.79
N LYS A 33 8.69 -1.05 5.04
CA LYS A 33 7.35 -1.60 5.36
C LYS A 33 6.24 -0.72 4.78
N ALA A 34 6.35 0.61 4.86
CA ALA A 34 5.37 1.52 4.26
C ALA A 34 5.29 1.36 2.73
N MET A 35 6.43 1.20 2.07
CA MET A 35 6.49 0.93 0.63
C MET A 35 5.85 -0.42 0.28
N ALA A 36 6.08 -1.46 1.08
CA ALA A 36 5.47 -2.78 0.89
C ALA A 36 3.93 -2.71 1.03
N VAL A 37 3.44 -2.02 2.07
CA VAL A 37 2.00 -1.80 2.29
C VAL A 37 1.37 -1.05 1.12
N LEU A 38 1.94 0.09 0.72
CA LEU A 38 1.42 0.89 -0.39
C LEU A 38 1.40 0.09 -1.70
N SER A 39 2.49 -0.60 -2.02
CA SER A 39 2.59 -1.42 -3.23
C SER A 39 1.55 -2.54 -3.26
N THR A 40 1.30 -3.17 -2.12
CA THR A 40 0.30 -4.23 -1.96
C THR A 40 -1.12 -3.70 -2.19
N MET A 41 -1.46 -2.56 -1.56
CA MET A 41 -2.77 -1.93 -1.72
C MET A 41 -3.04 -1.50 -3.17
N VAL A 42 -2.06 -0.85 -3.81
CA VAL A 42 -2.20 -0.41 -5.21
C VAL A 42 -2.29 -1.62 -6.13
N GLY A 43 -1.47 -2.65 -5.93
CA GLY A 43 -1.51 -3.88 -6.72
C GLY A 43 -2.87 -4.57 -6.66
N ALA A 44 -3.47 -4.68 -5.47
CA ALA A 44 -4.78 -5.29 -5.29
C ALA A 44 -5.90 -4.49 -5.97
N VAL A 45 -5.90 -3.17 -5.86
CA VAL A 45 -6.87 -2.31 -6.57
C VAL A 45 -6.73 -2.49 -8.09
N MET A 46 -5.51 -2.56 -8.61
CA MET A 46 -5.28 -2.78 -10.04
C MET A 46 -5.79 -4.16 -10.48
N LEU A 47 -5.45 -5.23 -9.76
CA LEU A 47 -5.90 -6.59 -10.07
C LEU A 47 -7.42 -6.73 -10.01
N SER A 48 -8.06 -6.16 -8.99
CA SER A 48 -9.52 -6.19 -8.81
C SER A 48 -10.29 -5.54 -9.98
N ARG A 49 -9.67 -4.58 -10.67
CA ARG A 49 -10.28 -3.85 -11.80
C ARG A 49 -10.05 -4.49 -13.16
N VAL A 50 -9.06 -5.38 -13.28
CA VAL A 50 -8.69 -6.02 -14.56
C VAL A 50 -9.45 -7.33 -14.77
N VAL A 51 -9.96 -7.95 -13.71
CA VAL A 51 -10.75 -9.19 -13.78
C VAL A 51 -12.25 -8.90 -13.95
N ASN A 52 -12.96 -9.81 -14.64
CA ASN A 52 -14.42 -9.71 -14.82
C ASN A 52 -15.21 -10.46 -13.74
N ASP A 53 -14.54 -11.35 -13.00
CA ASP A 53 -15.15 -12.14 -11.93
C ASP A 53 -15.22 -11.30 -10.65
N PRO A 54 -16.42 -10.96 -10.15
CA PRO A 54 -16.59 -10.12 -8.98
C PRO A 54 -16.09 -10.78 -7.69
N ASP A 55 -16.18 -12.11 -7.57
CA ASP A 55 -15.72 -12.83 -6.39
C ASP A 55 -14.18 -12.85 -6.36
N LEU A 56 -13.55 -13.04 -7.53
CA LEU A 56 -12.10 -12.94 -7.66
C LEU A 56 -11.60 -11.50 -7.40
N ALA A 57 -12.32 -10.48 -7.88
CA ALA A 57 -11.98 -9.09 -7.63
C ALA A 57 -11.98 -8.79 -6.12
N GLN A 58 -13.00 -9.24 -5.40
CA GLN A 58 -13.11 -9.08 -3.95
C GLN A 58 -12.01 -9.85 -3.22
N ALA A 59 -11.69 -11.07 -3.65
CA ALA A 59 -10.64 -11.89 -3.05
C ALA A 59 -9.26 -11.21 -3.09
N PHE A 60 -8.93 -10.48 -4.16
CA PHE A 60 -7.67 -9.71 -4.21
C PHE A 60 -7.63 -8.58 -3.17
N LEU A 61 -8.75 -7.88 -2.97
CA LEU A 61 -8.85 -6.81 -1.99
C LEU A 61 -8.76 -7.34 -0.57
N ASP A 62 -9.46 -8.44 -0.28
CA ASP A 62 -9.46 -9.08 1.04
C ASP A 62 -8.07 -9.61 1.39
N ALA A 63 -7.41 -10.32 0.47
CA ALA A 63 -6.06 -10.85 0.67
C ALA A 63 -5.04 -9.73 0.96
N ALA A 64 -5.14 -8.59 0.26
CA ALA A 64 -4.28 -7.45 0.52
C ALA A 64 -4.58 -6.79 1.88
N ALA A 65 -5.86 -6.67 2.26
CA ALA A 65 -6.23 -6.13 3.56
C ALA A 65 -5.67 -6.97 4.71
N ASP A 66 -5.74 -8.30 4.59
CA ASP A 66 -5.18 -9.22 5.58
C ASP A 66 -3.66 -9.12 5.65
N GLN A 67 -2.97 -9.06 4.50
CA GLN A 67 -1.51 -8.89 4.48
C GLN A 67 -1.07 -7.56 5.10
N VAL A 68 -1.81 -6.47 4.86
CA VAL A 68 -1.51 -5.16 5.45
C VAL A 68 -1.68 -5.20 6.96
N ARG A 69 -2.75 -5.84 7.47
CA ARG A 69 -2.96 -6.00 8.92
C ARG A 69 -1.82 -6.78 9.57
N GLU A 70 -1.38 -7.87 8.95
CA GLU A 70 -0.24 -8.64 9.43
C GLU A 70 1.04 -7.80 9.46
N THR A 71 1.30 -7.02 8.41
CA THR A 71 2.51 -6.18 8.30
C THR A 71 2.56 -5.06 9.34
N VAL A 72 1.40 -4.49 9.71
CA VAL A 72 1.27 -3.39 10.68
C VAL A 72 1.20 -3.90 12.13
N ALA A 73 0.75 -5.14 12.35
CA ALA A 73 0.65 -5.73 13.69
C ALA A 73 1.99 -6.20 14.29
N ILE A 74 3.10 -6.12 13.53
CA ILE A 74 4.45 -6.57 13.87
C ILE A 74 5.40 -5.39 13.97
#